data_AF-A0A2A7X2X4-F1
#
_entry.id   AF-A0A2A7X2X4-F1
#
_cell.length_a   1.000
_cell.length_b   1.000
_cell.length_c   1.000
_cell.angle_alpha   90.00
_cell.angle_beta   90.00
_cell.angle_gamma   90.00
#
_symmetry.space_group_name_H-M   'P 1'
#
loop_
_entity.id
_entity.type
_entity.pdbx_description
1 polymer ?
#
loop_
_entity_poly.entity_id
_entity_poly.type
_entity_poly.pdbx_seq_one_letter_code
_entity_poly.pdbx_strand_id
1 'polypeptide(L)'
;MFYLKDSLLVADDAVGGFFALNGGAFDGETGNIFYLAPDTLEWEDLGMGYAEFINWSLSGNIMGFYESFRWNSWKEEVSLISGDKGILIYPYL
;
A
#
# COMPACT_ATOMS: atom_id res chain seq x y z
N MET A 1 8.97 -3.43 13.65
CA MET A 1 7.55 -3.25 13.33
C MET A 1 6.98 -2.26 14.32
N PHE A 2 6.73 -1.02 13.90
CA PHE A 2 6.10 -0.02 14.75
C PHE A 2 4.64 -0.41 14.95
N TYR A 3 4.21 -0.56 16.20
CA TYR A 3 2.83 -0.90 16.51
C TYR A 3 2.02 0.39 16.55
N LEU A 4 1.23 0.65 15.51
CA LEU A 4 0.20 1.68 15.52
C LEU A 4 -1.00 1.12 16.28
N LYS A 5 -1.16 1.56 17.52
CA LYS A 5 -2.27 1.15 18.38
C LYS A 5 -3.58 1.44 17.65
N ASP A 6 -4.51 0.50 17.71
CA ASP A 6 -5.82 0.60 17.07
C ASP A 6 -5.75 0.59 15.52
N SER A 7 -4.71 -0.04 14.96
CA SER A 7 -4.65 -0.43 13.54
C SER A 7 -4.11 -1.85 13.39
N LEU A 8 -4.36 -2.44 12.21
CA LEU A 8 -3.77 -3.71 11.81
C LEU A 8 -3.14 -3.56 10.42
N LEU A 9 -1.83 -3.74 10.30
CA LEU A 9 -1.18 -3.89 8.99
C LEU A 9 -1.70 -5.16 8.32
N VAL A 10 -2.16 -5.04 7.07
CA VAL A 10 -2.78 -6.12 6.30
C VAL A 10 -2.04 -6.44 5.00
N ALA A 11 -1.25 -5.52 4.46
CA ALA A 11 -0.41 -5.73 3.29
C ALA A 11 0.72 -4.69 3.20
N ASP A 12 1.67 -4.97 2.33
CA ASP A 12 2.70 -4.07 1.85
C ASP A 12 2.88 -4.27 0.33
N ASP A 13 3.58 -3.33 -0.33
CA ASP A 13 3.87 -3.42 -1.75
C ASP A 13 5.37 -3.35 -2.07
N ALA A 14 5.70 -3.66 -3.33
CA ALA A 14 7.07 -3.71 -3.81
C ALA A 14 7.80 -2.35 -3.80
N VAL A 15 7.08 -1.22 -3.69
CA VAL A 15 7.65 0.12 -3.68
C VAL A 15 7.73 0.73 -2.27
N GLY A 16 7.38 -0.05 -1.24
CA GLY A 16 7.52 0.32 0.16
C GLY A 16 6.29 0.96 0.79
N GLY A 17 5.13 0.88 0.13
CA GLY A 17 3.84 1.28 0.69
C GLY A 17 3.29 0.24 1.67
N PHE A 18 2.49 0.69 2.64
CA PHE A 18 1.84 -0.16 3.63
C PHE A 18 0.33 0.04 3.65
N PHE A 19 -0.42 -1.03 3.86
CA PHE A 19 -1.87 -1.00 3.99
C PHE A 19 -2.27 -1.41 5.41
N ALA A 20 -3.10 -0.59 6.06
CA ALA A 20 -3.57 -0.83 7.41
C ALA A 20 -5.10 -0.75 7.51
N LEU A 21 -5.73 -1.71 8.17
CA LEU A 21 -7.11 -1.61 8.59
C LEU A 21 -7.20 -0.64 9.78
N ASN A 22 -8.00 0.41 9.63
CA ASN A 22 -8.23 1.40 10.68
C ASN A 22 -9.17 0.85 11.75
N GLY A 23 -8.68 0.65 12.96
CA GLY A 23 -9.49 0.36 14.15
C GLY A 23 -9.69 1.59 15.05
N GLY A 24 -9.33 2.79 14.57
CA GLY A 24 -9.32 4.04 15.33
C GLY A 24 -7.95 4.73 15.42
N ALA A 25 -6.93 4.24 14.71
CA ALA A 25 -5.59 4.82 14.68
C ALA A 25 -5.46 6.09 13.83
N PHE A 26 -6.32 6.25 12.81
CA PHE A 26 -6.25 7.33 11.82
C PHE A 26 -7.51 8.19 11.83
N ASP A 27 -7.36 9.46 11.47
CA ASP A 27 -8.48 10.37 11.23
C ASP A 27 -9.21 9.95 9.94
N GLY A 28 -10.38 9.33 10.09
CA GLY A 28 -11.24 8.87 9.00
C GLY A 28 -12.14 7.71 9.45
N GLU A 29 -12.72 6.97 8.50
CA GLU A 29 -13.72 5.95 8.84
C GLU A 29 -13.07 4.72 9.46
N THR A 30 -13.67 4.21 10.54
CA THR A 30 -13.21 2.95 11.17
C THR A 30 -13.64 1.77 10.30
N GLY A 31 -12.72 0.84 10.05
CA GLY A 31 -12.94 -0.30 9.17
C GLY A 31 -12.47 -0.08 7.74
N ASN A 32 -12.07 1.15 7.38
CA ASN A 32 -11.44 1.44 6.10
C ASN A 32 -9.97 1.00 6.09
N ILE A 33 -9.47 0.70 4.89
CA ILE A 33 -8.04 0.53 4.62
C ILE A 33 -7.41 1.88 4.37
N PHE A 34 -6.32 2.15 5.10
CA PHE A 34 -5.44 3.28 4.87
C PHE A 34 -4.17 2.82 4.19
N TYR A 35 -3.66 3.62 3.26
CA TYR A 35 -2.41 3.40 2.54
C TYR A 35 -1.37 4.43 2.99
N LEU A 36 -0.22 3.97 3.46
CA LEU A 36 0.94 4.81 3.70
C LEU A 36 1.71 4.95 2.39
N ALA A 37 1.50 6.05 1.67
CA ALA A 37 2.10 6.25 0.37
C ALA A 37 3.59 6.61 0.46
N PRO A 38 4.47 6.05 -0.39
CA PRO A 38 5.92 6.25 -0.31
C PRO A 38 6.37 7.67 -0.70
N ASP A 39 5.53 8.41 -1.42
CA ASP A 39 5.78 9.79 -1.89
C ASP A 39 5.36 10.84 -0.86
N THR A 40 4.20 10.66 -0.21
CA THR A 40 3.68 11.59 0.81
C THR A 40 4.18 11.26 2.20
N LEU A 41 4.46 9.98 2.48
CA LEU A 41 4.72 9.43 3.82
C LEU A 41 3.55 9.73 4.79
N GLU A 42 2.34 9.84 4.26
CA GLU A 42 1.11 10.06 5.01
C GLU A 42 0.15 8.86 4.85
N TRP A 43 -0.67 8.63 5.88
CA TRP A 43 -1.71 7.61 5.83
C TRP A 43 -2.95 8.18 5.15
N GLU A 44 -3.34 7.59 4.01
CA GLU A 44 -4.44 8.04 3.18
C GLU A 44 -5.60 7.04 3.21
N ASP A 45 -6.82 7.51 3.51
CA ASP A 45 -8.01 6.67 3.49
C ASP A 45 -8.37 6.27 2.05
N LEU A 46 -8.35 4.96 1.75
CA LEU A 46 -8.74 4.46 0.43
C LEU A 46 -10.25 4.39 0.21
N GLY A 47 -11.04 4.72 1.24
CA GLY A 47 -12.51 4.74 1.18
C GLY A 47 -13.14 3.36 1.03
N MET A 48 -12.41 2.29 1.38
CA MET A 48 -12.86 0.91 1.17
C MET A 48 -12.55 0.00 2.37
N GLY A 49 -13.44 -0.95 2.63
CA GLY A 49 -13.26 -1.95 3.69
C GLY A 49 -12.35 -3.11 3.30
N TYR A 50 -12.01 -3.98 4.24
CA TYR A 50 -11.08 -5.10 4.00
C TYR A 50 -11.51 -6.05 2.87
N ALA A 51 -12.80 -6.43 2.80
CA ALA A 51 -13.27 -7.33 1.74
C ALA A 51 -13.18 -6.70 0.34
N GLU A 52 -13.46 -5.40 0.25
CA GLU A 52 -13.32 -4.62 -0.98
C GLU A 52 -11.85 -4.47 -1.38
N PHE A 53 -10.96 -4.25 -0.40
CA PHE A 53 -9.51 -4.23 -0.61
C PHE A 53 -8.99 -5.55 -1.19
N ILE A 54 -9.41 -6.70 -0.66
CA ILE A 54 -9.04 -8.00 -1.24
C ILE A 54 -9.57 -8.12 -2.67
N ASN A 55 -10.83 -7.76 -2.91
CA ASN A 55 -11.39 -7.79 -4.26
C ASN A 55 -10.62 -6.86 -5.24
N TRP A 56 -10.29 -5.65 -4.80
CA TRP A 56 -9.49 -4.67 -5.54
C TRP A 56 -8.08 -5.19 -5.83
N SER A 57 -7.41 -5.81 -4.86
CA SER A 57 -6.05 -6.37 -5.04
C SER A 57 -5.98 -7.46 -6.11
N LEU A 58 -7.08 -8.20 -6.31
CA LEU A 58 -7.14 -9.34 -7.24
C LEU A 58 -7.76 -8.99 -8.59
N SER A 59 -8.66 -8.00 -8.65
CA SER A 59 -9.48 -7.73 -9.84
C SER A 59 -9.64 -6.25 -10.18
N GLY A 60 -9.14 -5.36 -9.33
CA GLY A 60 -9.22 -3.91 -9.51
C GLY A 60 -8.20 -3.36 -10.50
N ASN A 61 -8.25 -2.05 -10.71
CA ASN A 61 -7.30 -1.33 -11.55
C ASN A 61 -5.99 -1.02 -10.80
N ILE A 62 -5.27 -2.08 -10.39
CA ILE A 62 -3.92 -1.97 -9.80
C ILE A 62 -2.97 -1.26 -10.77
N MET A 63 -3.21 -1.41 -12.07
CA MET A 63 -2.42 -0.72 -13.08
C MET A 63 -2.59 0.80 -13.03
N GLY A 64 -3.77 1.33 -12.73
CA GLY A 64 -3.98 2.76 -12.55
C GLY A 64 -3.41 3.27 -11.22
N PHE A 65 -3.60 2.51 -10.14
CA PHE A 65 -3.17 2.91 -8.80
C PHE A 65 -1.65 3.17 -8.71
N TYR A 66 -0.84 2.31 -9.34
CA TYR A 66 0.63 2.45 -9.32
C TYR A 66 1.20 3.23 -10.52
N GLU A 67 0.40 3.98 -11.29
CA GLU A 67 0.87 4.63 -12.52
C GLU A 67 2.04 5.60 -12.28
N SER A 68 1.96 6.44 -11.24
CA SER A 68 3.02 7.39 -10.86
C SER A 68 4.29 6.72 -10.36
N PHE A 69 4.21 5.50 -9.83
CA PHE A 69 5.34 4.78 -9.23
C PHE A 69 6.13 3.92 -10.24
N ARG A 70 5.88 4.04 -11.54
CA ARG A 70 6.53 3.22 -12.58
C ARG A 70 7.75 3.89 -13.19
N TRP A 71 8.86 3.16 -13.25
CA TRP A 71 10.07 3.48 -14.02
C TRP A 71 10.29 2.49 -15.17
N ASN A 72 11.12 2.81 -16.16
CA ASN A 72 11.20 2.03 -17.40
C ASN A 72 11.35 0.49 -17.25
N SER A 73 12.02 0.01 -16.19
CA SER A 73 12.31 -1.40 -15.92
C SER A 73 11.55 -1.99 -14.72
N TRP A 74 10.51 -1.30 -14.23
CA TRP A 74 9.79 -1.69 -13.01
C TRP A 74 9.24 -3.12 -13.09
N LYS A 75 8.73 -3.52 -14.25
CA LYS A 75 8.06 -4.79 -14.42
C LYS A 75 9.05 -5.96 -14.34
N GLU A 76 10.20 -5.80 -14.99
CA GLU A 76 11.28 -6.77 -14.94
C GLU A 76 11.85 -6.87 -13.52
N GLU A 77 12.13 -5.74 -12.88
CA GLU A 77 12.72 -5.71 -11.54
C GLU A 77 11.79 -6.28 -10.46
N VAL A 78 10.50 -5.92 -10.47
CA VAL A 78 9.51 -6.48 -9.54
C VAL A 78 9.32 -7.99 -9.78
N SER A 79 9.46 -8.48 -11.01
CA SER A 79 9.35 -9.92 -11.30
C SER A 79 10.51 -10.76 -10.72
N LEU A 80 11.61 -10.12 -10.32
CA LEU A 80 12.79 -10.79 -9.78
C LEU A 80 12.77 -10.92 -8.25
N ILE A 81 11.81 -10.26 -7.58
CA ILE A 81 11.69 -10.27 -6.12
C ILE A 81 10.56 -11.20 -5.67
N SER A 82 10.75 -11.82 -4.51
CA SER A 82 9.73 -12.57 -3.80
C SER A 82 8.86 -11.63 -2.96
N GLY A 83 7.66 -12.08 -2.58
CA GLY A 83 6.69 -11.27 -1.84
C GLY A 83 7.09 -10.90 -0.40
N ASP A 84 8.27 -11.31 0.06
CA ASP A 84 8.90 -10.92 1.33
C ASP A 84 9.98 -9.83 1.13
N LYS A 85 10.05 -9.22 -0.06
CA LYS A 85 11.02 -8.19 -0.43
C LYS A 85 10.32 -6.99 -1.06
N GLY A 86 10.94 -5.83 -0.90
CA GLY A 86 10.61 -4.60 -1.62
C GLY A 86 11.84 -4.04 -2.33
N ILE A 87 11.61 -3.04 -3.18
CA ILE A 87 12.64 -2.30 -3.91
C ILE A 87 12.94 -1.02 -3.15
N LEU A 88 14.21 -0.77 -2.86
CA LEU A 88 14.64 0.51 -2.30
C LEU A 88 14.72 1.54 -3.43
N ILE A 89 13.95 2.62 -3.29
CA ILE A 89 13.85 3.69 -4.28
C ILE A 89 14.40 4.98 -3.66
N TYR A 90 15.40 5.58 -4.32
CA TYR A 90 16.05 6.80 -3.84
C TYR A 90 16.46 7.73 -5.00
N PRO A 91 16.09 9.03 -4.97
CA PRO A 91 15.11 9.63 -4.06
C PRO A 91 13.73 8.98 -4.21
N TYR A 92 12.84 9.16 -3.23
CA TYR A 92 11.47 8.62 -3.28
C TYR A 92 10.76 9.09 -4.58
N LEU A 93 9.95 8.21 -5.17
CA LEU A 93 9.22 8.46 -6.43
C LEU A 93 8.08 9.45 -6.23
#